data_AF-A0A0P4WGN8-F1
#
_entry.id   AF-A0A0P4WGN8-F1
#
_cell.length_a   1.000
_cell.length_b   1.000
_cell.length_c   1.000
_cell.angle_alpha   90.00
_cell.angle_beta   90.00
_cell.angle_gamma   90.00
#
_symmetry.space_group_name_H-M   'P 1'
#
loop_
_entity.id
_entity.type
_entity.pdbx_description
1 polymer ?
#
loop_
_entity_poly.entity_id
_entity_poly.type
_entity_poly.pdbx_seq_one_letter_code
_entity_poly.pdbx_strand_id
1 'polypeptide(L)'
;MLYPPKIFFSLFVDDDMVRDMVTYTNQRIDVRAPKYANDNIQSVSHTCPEEIMALMGILIQPGAKHDNKLITEMFDPQHGAPLYRAGACEKKIQIPLGILSV
;
A
#
# COMPACT_ATOMS: atom_id res chain seq x y z
N MET A 1 12.51 -25.32 15.54
CA MET A 1 11.25 -24.62 15.17
C MET A 1 11.65 -23.31 14.52
N LEU A 2 11.43 -23.13 13.21
CA LEU A 2 11.69 -21.86 12.54
C LEU A 2 10.41 -21.02 12.65
N TYR A 3 10.50 -19.86 13.30
CA TYR A 3 9.39 -18.92 13.36
C TYR A 3 9.15 -18.29 11.98
N PRO A 4 7.88 -18.02 11.60
CA PRO A 4 7.57 -17.34 10.35
C PRO A 4 8.26 -15.97 10.26
N PRO A 5 8.76 -15.56 9.07
CA PRO A 5 9.35 -14.23 8.87
C PRO A 5 8.44 -13.07 9.32
N LYS A 6 7.12 -13.25 9.21
CA LYS A 6 6.10 -12.29 9.69
C LYS A 6 6.26 -11.95 11.18
N ILE A 7 6.65 -12.91 12.02
CA ILE A 7 6.82 -12.69 13.46
C ILE A 7 8.01 -11.78 13.75
N PHE A 8 9.08 -11.89 12.98
CA PHE A 8 10.23 -11.00 13.12
C PHE A 8 9.92 -9.60 12.62
N PHE A 9 9.13 -9.48 11.55
CA PHE A 9 8.67 -8.18 11.06
C PHE A 9 7.80 -7.45 12.10
N SER A 10 6.91 -8.18 12.79
CA SER A 10 6.05 -7.59 13.83
C SER A 10 6.79 -7.11 15.09
N LEU A 11 8.10 -7.38 15.21
CA LEU A 11 8.94 -6.78 16.25
C LEU A 11 9.30 -5.32 15.95
N PHE A 12 9.22 -4.91 14.68
CA PHE A 12 9.57 -3.57 14.21
C PHE A 12 8.35 -2.74 13.82
N VAL A 13 7.27 -3.43 13.41
CA VAL A 13 6.00 -2.82 13.06
C VAL A 13 4.92 -3.55 13.86
N ASP A 14 4.57 -2.98 15.00
CA ASP A 14 3.53 -3.55 15.87
C ASP A 14 2.12 -3.18 15.40
N ASP A 15 1.12 -3.81 16.02
CA ASP A 15 -0.29 -3.62 15.65
C ASP A 15 -0.79 -2.18 15.94
N ASP A 16 -0.19 -1.48 16.90
CA ASP A 16 -0.56 -0.11 17.23
C ASP A 16 -0.03 0.85 16.15
N MET A 17 1.21 0.65 15.68
CA MET A 17 1.75 1.37 14.53
C MET A 17 0.89 1.16 13.26
N VAL A 18 0.46 -0.08 13.00
CA VAL A 18 -0.44 -0.36 11.87
C VAL A 18 -1.78 0.37 12.04
N ARG A 19 -2.33 0.40 13.26
CA ARG A 19 -3.58 1.12 13.56
C ARG A 19 -3.44 2.62 13.36
N ASP A 20 -2.32 3.19 13.76
CA ASP A 20 -2.01 4.61 13.54
C ASP A 20 -1.90 4.91 12.04
N MET A 21 -1.20 4.06 11.28
CA MET A 21 -1.11 4.21 9.82
C MET A 21 -2.50 4.17 9.17
N VAL A 22 -3.38 3.23 9.56
CA VAL A 22 -4.76 3.16 9.07
C VAL A 22 -5.51 4.45 9.40
N THR A 23 -5.40 4.92 10.64
CA THR A 23 -6.10 6.12 11.13
C THR A 23 -5.70 7.36 10.34
N TYR A 24 -4.39 7.65 10.23
CA TYR A 24 -3.90 8.83 9.51
C TYR A 24 -4.10 8.72 8.00
N THR A 25 -4.02 7.52 7.44
CA THR A 25 -4.29 7.29 6.01
C THR A 25 -5.76 7.59 5.70
N ASN A 26 -6.68 7.10 6.53
CA ASN A 26 -8.12 7.37 6.35
C ASN A 26 -8.46 8.84 6.54
N GLN A 27 -7.88 9.52 7.52
CA GLN A 27 -8.04 10.97 7.67
C GLN A 27 -7.59 11.74 6.40
N ARG A 28 -6.47 11.33 5.80
CA ARG A 28 -6.00 11.95 4.55
C ARG A 28 -6.84 11.58 3.34
N ILE A 29 -7.39 10.36 3.30
CA ILE A 29 -8.39 9.96 2.31
C ILE A 29 -9.61 10.87 2.41
N ASP A 30 -10.15 11.10 3.61
CA ASP A 30 -11.32 11.97 3.81
C ASP A 30 -11.07 13.40 3.34
N VAL A 31 -9.88 13.95 3.60
CA VAL A 31 -9.50 15.29 3.13
C VAL A 31 -9.36 15.36 1.60
N ARG A 32 -8.89 14.28 0.95
CA ARG A 32 -8.66 14.27 -0.50
C ARG A 32 -9.85 13.74 -1.31
N ALA A 33 -10.75 12.95 -0.72
CA ALA A 33 -11.89 12.32 -1.39
C ALA A 33 -12.80 13.31 -2.15
N PRO A 34 -13.10 14.51 -1.64
CA PRO A 34 -13.91 15.50 -2.38
C PRO A 34 -13.25 15.95 -3.69
N LYS A 35 -11.92 15.92 -3.77
CA LYS A 35 -11.19 16.28 -5.00
C LYS A 35 -11.31 15.20 -6.08
N TYR A 36 -11.42 13.94 -5.66
CA TYR A 36 -11.52 12.78 -6.56
C TYR A 36 -12.96 12.44 -6.96
N ALA A 37 -13.96 13.01 -6.28
CA ALA A 37 -15.38 12.86 -6.63
C ALA A 37 -15.71 13.38 -8.04
N ASN A 38 -14.96 14.37 -8.54
CA ASN A 38 -15.11 14.89 -9.91
C ASN A 38 -14.46 14.00 -10.98
N ASP A 39 -13.56 13.08 -10.60
CA ASP A 39 -12.76 12.29 -11.54
C ASP A 39 -13.34 10.89 -11.84
N ASN A 40 -14.58 10.58 -11.41
CA ASN A 40 -15.20 9.24 -11.55
C ASN A 40 -14.34 8.09 -10.96
N ILE A 41 -13.49 8.39 -9.99
CA ILE A 41 -12.65 7.39 -9.32
C ILE A 41 -13.50 6.71 -8.24
N GLN A 42 -14.21 5.64 -8.62
CA GLN A 42 -14.96 4.77 -7.69
C GLN A 42 -14.08 4.09 -6.61
N SER A 43 -12.76 4.29 -6.60
CA SER A 43 -11.81 3.54 -5.77
C SER A 43 -11.38 4.23 -4.47
N VAL A 44 -12.02 5.32 -4.07
CA VAL A 44 -11.67 6.03 -2.82
C VAL A 44 -12.50 5.46 -1.67
N SER A 45 -12.06 4.32 -1.14
CA SER A 45 -12.58 3.77 0.12
C SER A 45 -11.56 3.96 1.23
N HIS A 46 -12.04 3.97 2.48
CA HIS A 46 -11.15 3.81 3.64
C HIS A 46 -10.34 2.52 3.51
N THR A 47 -9.15 2.55 4.10
CA THR A 47 -8.24 1.43 4.21
C THR A 47 -8.40 0.69 5.52
N CYS A 48 -7.97 -0.57 5.55
CA CYS A 48 -7.95 -1.43 6.73
C CYS A 48 -6.52 -1.93 7.05
N PRO A 49 -6.29 -2.51 8.24
CA PRO A 49 -4.98 -3.02 8.63
C PRO A 49 -4.39 -4.02 7.63
N GLU A 50 -5.22 -4.89 7.05
CA GLU A 50 -4.81 -5.88 6.05
C GLU A 50 -4.28 -5.23 4.79
N GLU A 51 -4.90 -4.15 4.33
CA GLU A 51 -4.46 -3.39 3.16
C GLU A 51 -3.15 -2.65 3.41
N ILE A 52 -2.94 -2.08 4.61
CA ILE A 52 -1.67 -1.48 5.00
C ILE A 52 -0.56 -2.53 5.08
N MET A 53 -0.83 -3.71 5.64
CA MET A 53 0.13 -4.82 5.67
C MET A 53 0.45 -5.35 4.27
N ALA A 54 -0.56 -5.45 3.39
CA ALA A 54 -0.36 -5.82 1.99
C ALA A 54 0.48 -4.79 1.25
N LEU A 55 0.22 -3.50 1.47
CA LEU A 55 1.00 -2.40 0.90
C LEU A 55 2.48 -2.45 1.34
N MET A 56 2.75 -2.71 2.62
CA MET A 56 4.12 -2.89 3.10
C MET A 56 4.82 -4.08 2.42
N GLY A 57 4.13 -5.21 2.24
CA GLY A 57 4.65 -6.34 1.48
C GLY A 57 5.01 -5.96 0.03
N ILE A 58 4.14 -5.20 -0.63
CA ILE A 58 4.36 -4.67 -1.99
C ILE A 58 5.56 -3.71 -2.04
N LEU A 59 5.85 -2.96 -0.97
CA LEU A 59 6.98 -2.04 -0.90
C LEU A 59 8.32 -2.74 -0.59
N ILE A 60 8.30 -3.81 0.20
CA ILE A 60 9.51 -4.59 0.54
C ILE A 60 10.06 -5.31 -0.70
N GLN A 61 9.17 -5.81 -1.56
CA GLN A 61 9.52 -6.60 -2.74
C GLN A 61 10.39 -5.88 -3.79
N PRO A 62 10.10 -4.62 -4.22
CA PRO A 62 11.00 -3.83 -5.07
C PRO A 62 12.33 -3.54 -4.39
N GLY A 63 12.34 -3.29 -3.08
CA GLY A 63 13.58 -3.10 -2.32
C GLY A 63 14.48 -4.33 -2.39
N ALA A 64 13.89 -5.54 -2.33
CA ALA A 64 14.62 -6.80 -2.47
C ALA A 64 15.08 -7.09 -3.91
N LYS A 65 14.40 -6.55 -4.93
CA LYS A 65 14.73 -6.74 -6.35
C LYS A 65 15.52 -5.59 -6.98
N HIS A 66 15.78 -4.51 -6.24
CA HIS A 66 16.34 -3.26 -6.75
C HIS A 66 15.48 -2.56 -7.82
N ASP A 67 14.17 -2.83 -7.87
CA ASP A 67 13.20 -2.23 -8.81
C ASP A 67 12.57 -0.93 -8.27
N ASN A 68 13.19 -0.32 -7.26
CA ASN A 68 12.65 0.83 -6.51
C ASN A 68 12.43 2.11 -7.34
N LYS A 69 13.00 2.19 -8.54
CA LYS A 69 12.82 3.33 -9.46
C LYS A 69 11.57 3.21 -10.36
N LEU A 70 10.85 2.09 -10.29
CA LEU A 70 9.80 1.73 -11.24
C LEU A 70 8.41 1.58 -10.59
N ILE A 71 8.16 2.21 -9.43
CA ILE A 71 6.91 2.08 -8.64
C ILE A 71 5.63 2.15 -9.49
N THR A 72 5.58 3.02 -10.50
CA THR A 72 4.45 3.15 -11.43
C THR A 72 4.39 2.04 -12.48
N GLU A 73 5.52 1.54 -12.95
CA GLU A 73 5.58 0.45 -13.93
C GLU A 73 5.35 -0.93 -13.28
N MET A 74 5.44 -1.04 -11.95
CA MET A 74 5.19 -2.30 -11.23
C MET A 74 3.77 -2.82 -11.42
N PHE A 75 2.82 -1.92 -11.64
CA PHE A 75 1.41 -2.22 -11.87
C PHE A 75 1.04 -2.26 -13.35
N ASP A 76 1.99 -2.01 -14.26
CA ASP A 76 1.78 -2.08 -15.70
C ASP A 76 1.35 -3.50 -16.10
N PRO A 77 0.25 -3.66 -16.85
CA PRO A 77 -0.26 -4.99 -17.15
C PRO A 77 0.61 -5.81 -18.11
N GLN A 78 1.48 -5.16 -18.89
CA GLN A 78 2.38 -5.79 -19.87
C GLN A 78 3.78 -6.05 -19.30
N HIS A 79 4.30 -5.13 -18.48
CA HIS A 79 5.69 -5.13 -18.01
C HIS A 79 5.82 -5.40 -16.50
N GLY A 80 4.77 -5.12 -15.73
CA GLY A 80 4.73 -5.31 -14.28
C GLY A 80 4.54 -6.76 -13.87
N ALA A 81 5.31 -7.21 -12.87
CA ALA A 81 5.19 -8.57 -12.36
C ALA A 81 3.75 -8.83 -11.85
N PRO A 82 3.13 -9.98 -12.19
CA PRO A 82 1.73 -10.26 -11.83
C PRO A 82 1.43 -10.14 -10.33
N LEU A 83 2.45 -10.35 -9.49
CA LEU A 83 2.37 -10.28 -8.03
C LEU A 83 1.90 -8.91 -7.51
N TYR A 84 2.33 -7.81 -8.13
CA TYR A 84 1.95 -6.46 -7.70
C TYR A 84 0.47 -6.16 -7.96
N ARG A 85 -0.04 -6.64 -9.10
CA ARG A 85 -1.46 -6.54 -9.48
C ARG A 85 -2.37 -7.49 -8.71
N ALA A 86 -1.83 -8.58 -8.18
CA ALA A 86 -2.55 -9.52 -7.32
C ALA A 86 -2.69 -9.01 -5.87
N GLY A 87 -1.73 -8.21 -5.40
CA GLY A 87 -1.70 -7.68 -4.03
C GLY A 87 -2.64 -6.48 -3.81
N ALA A 88 -2.83 -5.62 -4.82
CA ALA A 88 -3.96 -4.70 -4.86
C ALA A 88 -4.18 -4.08 -6.26
N CYS A 89 -5.32 -3.41 -6.42
CA CYS A 89 -5.58 -2.57 -7.59
C CYS A 89 -4.70 -1.31 -7.53
N GLU A 90 -3.99 -1.01 -8.63
CA GLU A 90 -3.11 0.17 -8.78
C GLU A 90 -3.76 1.45 -8.24
N LYS A 91 -5.01 1.72 -8.65
CA LYS A 91 -5.78 2.91 -8.24
C LYS A 91 -6.09 2.97 -6.74
N LYS A 92 -6.16 1.81 -6.07
CA LYS A 92 -6.37 1.71 -4.62
C LYS A 92 -5.08 1.94 -3.83
N ILE A 93 -3.92 1.57 -4.38
CA ILE A 93 -2.61 1.79 -3.76
C ILE A 93 -2.09 3.20 -4.01
N GLN A 94 -2.37 3.80 -5.16
CA GLN A 94 -1.79 5.07 -5.58
C GLN A 94 -2.06 6.21 -4.57
N ILE A 95 -3.26 6.21 -3.98
CA ILE A 95 -3.67 7.21 -2.99
C ILE A 95 -2.92 7.03 -1.65
N PRO A 96 -2.95 5.85 -0.99
CA PRO A 96 -2.11 5.56 0.17
C PRO A 96 -0.61 5.78 -0.07
N LEU A 97 -0.09 5.35 -1.21
CA LEU A 97 1.33 5.48 -1.55
C LEU A 97 1.75 6.95 -1.62
N GLY A 98 0.98 7.79 -2.32
CA GLY A 98 1.21 9.24 -2.38
C GLY A 98 0.82 10.00 -1.11
N ILE A 99 0.26 9.32 -0.11
CA ILE A 99 0.00 9.86 1.23
C ILE A 99 1.17 9.52 2.17
N LEU A 100 1.75 8.32 2.05
CA LEU A 100 2.81 7.81 2.91
C LEU A 100 4.22 8.21 2.43
N SER A 101 4.38 8.61 1.17
CA SER A 101 5.68 8.99 0.57
C SER A 101 6.09 10.46 0.80
N VAL A 102 5.67 11.09 1.89
CA VAL A 102 5.97 12.50 2.21
C VAL A 102 7.06 12.59 3.26
#